data_AF-A0A1Y4BWM7-F1
#
_entry.id   AF-A0A1Y4BWM7-F1
#
_cell.length_a   1.000
_cell.length_b   1.000
_cell.length_c   1.000
_cell.angle_alpha   90.00
_cell.angle_beta   90.00
_cell.angle_gamma   90.00
#
_symmetry.space_group_name_H-M   'P 1'
#
loop_
_entity.id
_entity.type
_entity.pdbx_description
1 polymer ?
#
loop_
_entity_poly.entity_id
_entity_poly.type
_entity_poly.pdbx_seq_one_letter_code
_entity_poly.pdbx_strand_id
1 'polypeptide(L)'
;MKKNIRISEPSEEMMEKIRKARHAIANQKTRMVKCPFCGHNSIAVFEDTRGHVQAKCKLCGRETVFDVLSMRRFFLHLNRR
;
A
#
# COMPACT_ATOMS: atom_id res chain seq x y z
N MET A 1 25.34 0.16 5.06
CA MET A 1 25.24 -1.26 5.45
C MET A 1 24.10 -1.91 4.67
N LYS A 2 24.39 -2.79 3.70
CA LYS A 2 23.34 -3.62 3.08
C LYS A 2 22.95 -4.66 4.13
N LYS A 3 21.75 -4.54 4.70
CA LYS A 3 21.21 -5.61 5.55
C LYS A 3 21.12 -6.85 4.65
N ASN A 4 21.63 -8.00 5.09
CA ASN A 4 21.45 -9.26 4.37
C ASN A 4 19.96 -9.63 4.41
N ILE A 5 19.18 -9.08 3.48
CA ILE A 5 17.76 -9.37 3.34
C ILE A 5 17.67 -10.77 2.74
N ARG A 6 17.31 -11.75 3.58
CA ARG A 6 17.01 -13.10 3.12
C ARG A 6 15.69 -13.02 2.36
N ILE A 7 15.75 -13.24 1.05
CA ILE A 7 14.58 -13.40 0.19
C ILE A 7 14.35 -14.91 0.11
N SER A 8 13.21 -15.37 0.61
CA SER A 8 12.76 -16.75 0.50
C SER A 8 11.49 -16.80 -0.33
N GLU A 9 11.33 -17.86 -1.13
CA GLU A 9 10.07 -18.09 -1.81
C GLU A 9 8.96 -18.40 -0.79
N PRO A 10 7.70 -17.95 -1.04
CA PRO A 10 6.59 -18.29 -0.17
C PRO A 10 6.25 -19.79 -0.27
N SER A 11 5.62 -20.34 0.77
CA SER A 11 5.08 -21.71 0.73
C SER A 11 3.99 -21.86 -0.33
N GLU A 12 3.73 -23.09 -0.79
CA GLU A 12 2.66 -23.37 -1.76
C GLU A 12 1.29 -22.88 -1.28
N GLU A 13 0.96 -23.08 0.00
CA GLU A 13 -0.27 -22.59 0.61
C GLU A 13 -0.36 -21.04 0.55
N MET A 14 0.74 -20.34 0.83
CA MET A 14 0.79 -18.89 0.73
C MET A 14 0.66 -18.42 -0.73
N MET A 15 1.30 -19.14 -1.66
CA MET A 15 1.17 -18.86 -3.10
C MET A 15 -0.27 -19.04 -3.59
N GLU A 16 -1.00 -20.04 -3.10
CA GLU A 16 -2.41 -20.23 -3.42
C GLU A 16 -3.28 -19.08 -2.88
N LYS A 17 -3.03 -18.63 -1.65
CA LYS A 17 -3.69 -17.44 -1.07
C LYS A 17 -3.44 -16.19 -1.91
N ILE A 18 -2.21 -15.99 -2.38
CA ILE A 18 -1.86 -14.87 -3.28
C ILE A 18 -2.64 -14.97 -4.60
N ARG A 19 -2.74 -16.17 -5.20
CA ARG A 19 -3.52 -16.38 -6.44
C ARG A 19 -5.01 -16.07 -6.24
N LYS A 20 -5.63 -16.59 -5.17
CA LYS A 20 -7.04 -16.32 -4.85
C LYS A 20 -7.30 -14.83 -4.63
N ALA A 21 -6.41 -14.15 -3.90
CA ALA A 21 -6.50 -12.70 -3.69
C ALA A 21 -6.45 -11.94 -5.03
N ARG A 22 -5.51 -12.28 -5.93
CA ARG A 22 -5.41 -11.66 -7.26
C ARG A 22 -6.67 -11.83 -8.10
N HIS A 23 -7.31 -13.01 -8.05
CA HIS A 23 -8.57 -13.23 -8.74
C HIS A 23 -9.71 -12.38 -8.17
N ALA A 24 -9.80 -12.25 -6.83
CA ALA A 24 -10.85 -11.47 -6.18
C ALA A 24 -10.81 -9.97 -6.54
N ILE A 25 -9.60 -9.43 -6.74
CA ILE A 25 -9.39 -8.00 -7.07
C ILE A 25 -9.32 -7.71 -8.58
N ALA A 26 -9.41 -8.73 -9.45
CA ALA A 26 -9.07 -8.60 -10.87
C ALA A 26 -9.86 -7.51 -11.61
N ASN A 27 -11.12 -7.30 -11.22
CA ASN A 27 -12.01 -6.30 -11.80
C ASN A 27 -12.22 -5.07 -10.90
N GLN A 28 -11.48 -4.97 -9.80
CA GLN A 28 -11.65 -3.88 -8.85
C GLN A 28 -10.83 -2.65 -9.24
N LYS A 29 -11.37 -1.47 -8.96
CA LYS A 29 -10.62 -0.22 -9.13
C LYS A 29 -9.54 -0.10 -8.06
N THR A 30 -8.35 0.34 -8.48
CA THR A 30 -7.23 0.60 -7.59
C THR A 30 -6.91 2.08 -7.55
N ARG A 31 -6.45 2.58 -6.41
CA ARG A 31 -5.89 3.93 -6.27
C ARG A 31 -4.57 3.90 -5.53
N MET A 32 -3.71 4.88 -5.82
CA MET A 32 -2.45 5.05 -5.12
C MET A 32 -2.61 6.01 -3.94
N VAL A 33 -2.16 5.61 -2.77
CA VAL A 33 -1.98 6.49 -1.61
C VAL A 33 -0.57 7.05 -1.66
N LYS A 34 -0.44 8.38 -1.66
CA LYS A 34 0.86 9.05 -1.63
C LYS A 34 1.43 9.10 -0.22
N CYS A 35 2.75 9.00 -0.14
CA CYS A 35 3.50 9.30 1.06
C CYS A 35 3.30 10.78 1.41
N PRO A 36 2.87 11.11 2.64
CA PRO A 36 2.61 12.49 3.03
C PRO A 36 3.90 13.33 3.13
N PHE A 37 5.07 12.70 3.15
CA PHE A 37 6.35 13.39 3.32
C PHE A 37 7.04 13.75 2.01
N CYS A 38 6.92 12.92 0.97
CA CYS A 38 7.64 13.11 -0.28
C CYS A 38 6.74 13.05 -1.53
N GLY A 39 5.45 12.80 -1.37
CA GLY A 39 4.49 12.72 -2.49
C GLY A 39 4.67 11.50 -3.40
N HIS A 40 5.62 10.60 -3.12
CA HIS A 40 5.77 9.36 -3.88
C HIS A 40 4.61 8.40 -3.61
N ASN A 41 4.26 7.57 -4.58
CA ASN A 41 3.24 6.53 -4.39
C ASN A 41 3.71 5.52 -3.33
N SER A 42 3.00 5.43 -2.22
CA SER A 42 3.38 4.60 -1.07
C SER A 42 2.79 3.20 -1.18
N ILE A 43 1.46 3.11 -1.31
CA ILE A 43 0.72 1.84 -1.39
C ILE A 43 -0.41 1.94 -2.42
N ALA A 44 -0.75 0.81 -3.04
CA ALA A 44 -1.96 0.64 -3.83
C ALA A 44 -3.07 0.11 -2.91
N VAL A 45 -4.26 0.67 -3.01
CA VAL A 45 -5.43 0.23 -2.25
C VAL A 45 -6.60 0.00 -3.20
N PHE A 46 -7.32 -1.09 -3.01
CA PHE A 46 -8.47 -1.48 -3.82
C PHE A 46 -9.74 -0.83 -3.26
N GLU A 47 -10.80 -0.81 -4.05
CA GLU A 47 -12.05 -0.12 -3.69
C GLU A 47 -12.79 -0.76 -2.51
N ASP A 48 -12.57 -2.05 -2.27
CA ASP A 48 -13.13 -2.82 -1.17
C ASP A 48 -12.32 -2.71 0.13
N THR A 49 -11.13 -2.10 0.09
CA THR A 49 -10.20 -2.03 1.22
C THR A 49 -10.73 -1.09 2.30
N ARG A 50 -10.79 -1.57 3.55
CA ARG A 50 -11.24 -0.81 4.73
C ARG A 50 -10.21 -0.90 5.86
N GLY A 51 -10.26 0.04 6.80
CA GLY A 51 -9.42 0.04 8.00
C GLY A 51 -8.12 0.82 7.86
N HIS A 52 -7.12 0.42 8.65
CA HIS A 52 -5.82 1.09 8.76
C HIS A 52 -4.71 0.23 8.17
N VAL A 53 -3.79 0.87 7.44
CA VAL A 53 -2.61 0.22 6.84
C VAL A 53 -1.37 0.98 7.29
N GLN A 54 -0.44 0.28 7.95
CA GLN A 54 0.89 0.82 8.20
C GLN A 54 1.80 0.44 7.04
N ALA A 55 2.49 1.43 6.47
CA ALA A 55 3.41 1.18 5.37
C ALA A 55 4.62 2.11 5.41
N LYS A 56 5.75 1.57 4.95
CA LYS A 56 7.00 2.30 4.76
C LYS A 56 7.13 2.78 3.32
N CYS A 57 7.40 4.06 3.13
CA CYS A 57 7.65 4.62 1.81
C CYS A 57 8.94 4.04 1.23
N LYS A 58 8.85 3.47 0.03
CA LYS A 58 10.01 2.89 -0.68
C LYS A 58 11.04 3.94 -1.12
N LEU A 59 10.62 5.21 -1.24
CA LEU A 59 11.49 6.30 -1.66
C LEU A 59 12.20 6.96 -0.47
N CYS A 60 11.46 7.54 0.47
CA CYS A 60 12.05 8.30 1.58
C CYS A 60 12.28 7.46 2.85
N GLY A 61 11.82 6.21 2.88
CA GLY A 61 12.02 5.30 4.02
C GLY A 61 11.20 5.60 5.27
N ARG A 62 10.36 6.64 5.27
CA ARG A 62 9.49 6.95 6.42
C ARG A 62 8.30 5.99 6.51
N GLU A 63 7.96 5.61 7.72
CA GLU A 63 6.82 4.73 8.03
C GLU A 63 5.62 5.55 8.51
N THR A 64 4.42 5.18 8.10
CA THR A 64 3.19 5.92 8.40
C THR A 64 1.99 4.98 8.43
N VAL A 65 1.00 5.33 9.25
CA VAL A 65 -0.30 4.68 9.28
C VAL A 65 -1.28 5.47 8.41
N PHE A 66 -1.93 4.79 7.48
CA PHE A 66 -2.94 5.32 6.59
C PHE A 66 -4.31 4.81 7.01
N ASP A 67 -5.24 5.71 7.32
CA ASP A 67 -6.66 5.36 7.33
C ASP A 67 -7.17 5.39 5.89
N VAL A 68 -7.47 4.21 5.35
CA VAL A 68 -7.82 4.04 3.94
C VAL A 68 -9.10 4.81 3.59
N LEU A 69 -10.04 4.97 4.51
CA LEU A 69 -11.31 5.66 4.23
C LEU A 69 -11.19 7.17 4.43
N SER A 70 -10.71 7.63 5.59
CA SER A 70 -10.65 9.07 5.89
C SER A 70 -9.59 9.80 5.05
N MET A 71 -8.48 9.12 4.71
CA MET A 71 -7.41 9.70 3.89
C MET A 71 -7.61 9.46 2.38
N ARG A 72 -8.82 9.04 1.94
CA ARG A 72 -9.16 8.86 0.51
C ARG A 72 -9.01 10.14 -0.31
N ARG A 73 -9.16 11.31 0.33
CA ARG A 73 -9.13 12.64 -0.31
C ARG A 73 -7.91 13.48 0.08
N PHE A 74 -6.82 12.88 0.59
CA PHE A 74 -5.70 13.63 1.16
C PHE A 74 -5.08 14.66 0.18
N PHE A 75 -5.15 14.39 -1.12
CA PHE A 75 -4.75 15.34 -2.17
C PHE A 75 -5.52 16.67 -2.17
N LEU A 76 -6.79 16.69 -1.76
CA LEU A 76 -7.59 17.92 -1.74
C LEU A 76 -7.14 18.89 -0.63
N HIS A 77 -6.47 18.38 0.42
CA HIS A 77 -6.05 19.20 1.55
C HIS A 77 -4.58 19.63 1.46
N LEU A 78 -3.72 18.87 0.76
CA LEU A 78 -2.31 19.25 0.58
C LEU A 78 -2.11 20.38 -0.45
N ASN A 79 -3.07 20.59 -1.36
CA ASN A 79 -3.06 21.68 -2.34
C ASN A 79 -3.87 22.93 -1.90
N ARG A 80 -4.34 23.00 -0.64
CA ARG A 80 -4.94 24.21 -0.06
C ARG A 80 -3.93 24.98 0.79
N ARG A 81 -2.72 25.17 0.25
CA ARG A 81 -1.78 26.19 0.73
C ARG A 81 -1.71 27.30 -0.30
#